data_AF-A0A2D9MHB7-F1
#
_entry.id   AF-A0A2D9MHB7-F1
#
_cell.length_a   1.000
_cell.length_b   1.000
_cell.length_c   1.000
_cell.angle_alpha   90.00
_cell.angle_beta   90.00
_cell.angle_gamma   90.00
#
_symmetry.space_group_name_H-M   'P 1'
#
loop_
_entity.id
_entity.type
_entity.pdbx_description
1 polymer ?
#
loop_
_entity_poly.entity_id
_entity_poly.type
_entity_poly.pdbx_seq_one_letter_code
_entity_poly.pdbx_strand_id
1 'polypeptide(L)'
;MFILRLFLLFACITLSSCESADIPKYEEMSEFELVMHNSLLPENEQIVCQEKRREWIGGTFHRIPRRCFTIGQLKRIQRDSKYASIRGVTSIKGDGSASGAAGF
;
A
#
# COMPACT_ATOMS: atom_id res chain seq x y z
N MET A 1 4.66 52.32 15.74
CA MET A 1 5.08 51.29 14.75
C MET A 1 5.32 49.90 15.34
N PHE A 2 5.65 49.76 16.64
CA PHE A 2 5.87 48.46 17.29
C PHE A 2 4.60 47.60 17.46
N ILE A 3 3.48 48.23 17.83
CA ILE A 3 2.21 47.54 18.09
C ILE A 3 1.67 46.88 16.81
N LEU A 4 1.74 47.57 15.66
CA LEU A 4 1.34 47.04 14.36
C LEU A 4 2.15 45.79 13.96
N ARG A 5 3.46 45.77 14.26
CA ARG A 5 4.34 44.62 14.01
C ARG A 5 3.99 43.43 14.89
N LEU A 6 3.63 43.66 16.15
CA LEU A 6 3.20 42.60 17.08
C LEU A 6 1.89 41.94 16.62
N PHE A 7 0.92 42.74 16.16
CA PHE A 7 -0.34 42.20 15.60
C PHE A 7 -0.12 41.38 14.33
N LEU A 8 0.77 41.84 13.44
CA LEU A 8 1.13 41.09 12.23
C LEU A 8 1.80 39.76 12.55
N LEU A 9 2.76 39.75 13.50
CA LEU A 9 3.41 38.52 13.93
C LEU A 9 2.43 37.53 14.56
N PHE A 10 1.52 38.02 15.40
CA PHE A 10 0.50 37.17 16.04
C PHE A 10 -0.46 36.57 14.99
N ALA A 11 -0.90 37.38 14.02
CA ALA A 11 -1.74 36.91 12.91
C ALA A 11 -1.03 35.84 12.06
N CYS A 12 0.27 36.02 11.77
CA CYS A 12 1.07 35.03 11.03
C CYS A 12 1.19 33.69 11.78
N ILE A 13 1.38 33.72 13.10
CA ILE A 13 1.49 32.51 13.94
C ILE A 13 0.16 31.74 13.99
N THR A 14 -0.97 32.45 14.03
CA THR A 14 -2.30 31.80 14.01
C THR A 14 -2.65 31.23 12.64
N LEU A 15 -2.17 31.86 11.55
CA LEU A 15 -2.39 31.38 10.16
C LEU A 15 -1.51 30.17 9.81
N SER A 16 -0.32 30.03 10.41
CA SER A 16 0.56 28.87 10.18
C SER A 16 0.11 27.61 10.93
N SER A 17 -0.96 27.67 11.71
CA SER A 17 -1.44 26.54 12.52
C SER A 17 -2.47 25.65 11.81
N CYS A 18 -2.51 25.62 10.48
CA CYS A 18 -3.36 24.72 9.72
C CYS A 18 -2.53 23.78 8.84
N GLU A 19 -1.85 22.83 9.46
CA GLU A 19 -1.33 21.65 8.76
C GLU A 19 -1.55 20.40 9.61
N SER A 20 -2.82 20.14 9.96
CA SER A 20 -3.25 18.78 10.23
C SER A 20 -3.59 18.16 8.88
N ALA A 21 -2.58 17.65 8.17
CA ALA A 21 -2.82 16.72 7.08
C ALA A 21 -3.40 15.44 7.71
N ASP A 22 -4.72 15.45 7.92
CA ASP A 22 -5.46 14.29 8.40
C ASP A 22 -5.32 13.22 7.32
N ILE A 23 -4.49 12.21 7.58
CA ILE A 23 -4.24 11.14 6.63
C ILE A 23 -5.59 10.44 6.44
N PRO A 24 -6.19 10.50 5.24
CA PRO A 24 -7.53 9.98 5.03
C PRO A 24 -7.53 8.47 5.33
N LYS A 25 -8.38 8.07 6.27
CA LYS A 25 -8.58 6.66 6.59
C LYS A 25 -9.55 6.05 5.59
N TYR A 26 -8.99 5.52 4.51
CA TYR A 26 -9.74 4.88 3.43
C TYR A 26 -10.62 3.72 3.91
N GLU A 27 -10.20 3.01 4.97
CA GLU A 27 -10.95 1.91 5.56
C GLU A 27 -12.28 2.34 6.18
N GLU A 28 -12.39 3.60 6.61
CA GLU A 28 -13.60 4.15 7.25
C GLU A 28 -14.56 4.78 6.23
N MET A 29 -14.10 5.09 5.01
CA MET A 29 -14.93 5.67 3.95
C MET A 29 -15.95 4.67 3.37
N SER A 30 -17.13 5.18 3.03
CA SER A 30 -18.14 4.43 2.28
C SER A 30 -17.65 4.09 0.86
N GLU A 31 -18.28 3.11 0.22
CA GLU A 31 -17.97 2.79 -1.19
C GLU A 31 -18.19 4.00 -2.11
N PHE A 32 -19.24 4.78 -1.87
CA PHE A 32 -19.53 5.98 -2.64
C PHE A 32 -18.44 7.05 -2.49
N GLU A 33 -17.98 7.31 -1.27
CA GLU A 33 -16.89 8.25 -1.00
C GLU A 33 -15.59 7.80 -1.67
N LEU A 34 -15.30 6.50 -1.65
CA LEU A 34 -14.14 5.93 -2.36
C LEU A 34 -14.24 6.10 -3.88
N VAL A 35 -15.42 5.89 -4.47
CA VAL A 35 -15.65 6.11 -5.90
C VAL A 35 -15.45 7.58 -6.25
N MET A 36 -16.01 8.49 -5.45
CA MET A 36 -15.83 9.93 -5.66
C MET A 36 -14.37 10.35 -5.50
N HIS A 37 -13.68 9.85 -4.49
CA HIS A 37 -12.25 10.12 -4.27
C HIS A 37 -11.41 9.64 -5.47
N ASN A 38 -11.66 8.41 -5.95
CA ASN A 38 -10.93 7.83 -7.07
C ASN A 38 -11.22 8.52 -8.41
N SER A 39 -12.39 9.16 -8.57
CA SER A 39 -12.77 9.82 -9.83
C SER A 39 -11.83 10.95 -10.27
N LEU A 40 -11.12 11.55 -9.31
CA LEU A 40 -10.18 12.64 -9.53
C LEU A 40 -8.72 12.17 -9.61
N LEU A 41 -8.46 10.88 -9.36
CA LEU A 41 -7.11 10.34 -9.24
C LEU A 41 -6.68 9.55 -10.48
N PRO A 42 -5.39 9.63 -10.86
CA PRO A 42 -4.84 8.76 -11.88
C PRO A 42 -4.86 7.30 -11.42
N GLU A 43 -4.93 6.36 -12.37
CA GLU A 43 -5.16 4.93 -12.11
C GLU A 43 -4.27 4.35 -10.99
N ASN A 44 -2.97 4.65 -10.98
CA ASN A 44 -2.05 4.07 -10.00
C ASN A 44 -2.25 4.59 -8.57
N GLU A 45 -2.91 5.73 -8.40
CA GLU A 45 -3.21 6.37 -7.11
C GLU A 45 -4.62 6.02 -6.62
N GLN A 46 -5.48 5.47 -7.49
CA GLN A 46 -6.80 5.00 -7.09
C GLN A 46 -6.71 3.95 -6.00
N ILE A 47 -7.63 4.06 -5.05
CA ILE A 47 -7.70 3.25 -3.84
C ILE A 47 -8.71 2.13 -4.02
N VAL A 48 -8.29 0.91 -3.72
CA VAL A 48 -9.14 -0.28 -3.71
C VAL A 48 -9.08 -0.91 -2.32
N CYS A 49 -10.24 -1.23 -1.76
CA CYS A 49 -10.34 -1.83 -0.44
C CYS A 49 -10.70 -3.33 -0.53
N GLN A 50 -9.94 -4.14 0.20
CA GLN A 50 -10.30 -5.51 0.50
C GLN A 50 -11.32 -5.49 1.65
N GLU A 51 -12.53 -5.96 1.38
CA GLU A 51 -13.57 -6.01 2.40
C GLU A 51 -13.23 -6.96 3.54
N LYS A 52 -13.80 -6.64 4.71
CA LYS A 52 -13.62 -7.45 5.92
C LYS A 52 -14.07 -8.88 5.63
N ARG A 53 -13.16 -9.84 5.77
CA ARG A 53 -13.45 -11.27 5.56
C ARG A 53 -13.08 -12.12 6.75
N ARG A 54 -13.68 -13.30 6.80
CA ARG A 54 -13.40 -14.34 7.79
C ARG A 54 -13.02 -15.58 7.03
N GLU A 55 -11.86 -16.15 7.33
CA GLU A 55 -11.35 -17.32 6.63
C GLU A 55 -10.55 -18.22 7.57
N TRP A 56 -10.47 -19.51 7.20
CA TRP A 56 -9.61 -20.48 7.85
C TRP A 56 -8.31 -20.57 7.07
N ILE A 57 -7.18 -20.30 7.71
CA ILE A 57 -5.83 -20.37 7.11
C ILE A 57 -5.02 -21.32 7.98
N GLY A 58 -4.51 -22.41 7.39
CA GLY A 58 -3.68 -23.38 8.12
C GLY A 58 -4.35 -23.96 9.37
N GLY A 59 -5.67 -24.17 9.34
CA GLY A 59 -6.44 -24.70 10.48
C GLY A 59 -6.77 -23.67 11.57
N THR A 60 -6.37 -22.40 11.41
CA THR A 60 -6.70 -21.33 12.35
C THR A 60 -7.75 -20.39 11.76
N PHE A 61 -8.72 -19.98 12.58
CA PHE A 61 -9.73 -19.01 12.17
C PHE A 61 -9.20 -17.58 12.26
N HIS A 62 -9.18 -16.89 11.13
CA HIS A 62 -8.72 -15.50 11.04
C HIS A 62 -9.87 -14.55 10.73
N ARG A 63 -9.86 -13.40 11.41
CA ARG A 63 -10.70 -12.23 11.09
C ARG A 63 -9.81 -11.17 10.45
N ILE A 64 -9.96 -10.99 9.15
CA ILE A 64 -9.15 -10.04 8.39
C ILE A 64 -9.93 -8.72 8.34
N PRO A 65 -9.38 -7.62 8.88
CA PRO A 65 -10.03 -6.32 8.81
C PRO A 65 -10.07 -5.81 7.37
N ARG A 66 -10.92 -4.80 7.14
CA ARG A 66 -10.90 -4.06 5.87
C ARG A 66 -9.53 -3.41 5.71
N ARG A 67 -8.95 -3.50 4.51
CA ARG A 67 -7.63 -2.90 4.21
C ARG A 67 -7.67 -2.29 2.83
N CYS A 68 -7.15 -1.08 2.69
CA CYS A 68 -7.15 -0.36 1.42
C CYS A 68 -5.72 -0.19 0.88
N PHE A 69 -5.59 -0.22 -0.44
CA PHE A 69 -4.32 -0.11 -1.14
C PHE A 69 -4.48 0.73 -2.39
N THR A 70 -3.40 1.37 -2.83
CA THR A 70 -3.39 1.96 -4.18
C THR A 70 -3.23 0.87 -5.24
N ILE A 71 -3.80 1.07 -6.43
CA ILE A 71 -3.57 0.17 -7.57
C ILE A 71 -2.07 0.04 -7.88
N GLY A 72 -1.30 1.12 -7.74
CA GLY A 72 0.15 1.09 -7.93
C GLY A 72 0.89 0.21 -6.91
N GLN A 73 0.42 0.14 -5.67
CA GLN A 73 0.93 -0.82 -4.68
C GLN A 73 0.57 -2.26 -5.07
N LEU A 74 -0.67 -2.52 -5.49
CA LEU A 74 -1.11 -3.85 -5.94
C LEU A 74 -0.31 -4.35 -7.14
N LYS A 75 -0.10 -3.51 -8.16
CA LYS A 75 0.73 -3.82 -9.33
C LYS A 75 2.18 -4.14 -8.95
N ARG A 76 2.73 -3.51 -7.91
CA ARG A 76 4.07 -3.85 -7.38
C ARG A 76 4.07 -5.22 -6.72
N ILE A 77 3.13 -5.48 -5.81
CA ILE A 77 3.01 -6.77 -5.12
C ILE A 77 2.85 -7.93 -6.14
N GLN A 78 2.05 -7.74 -7.19
CA GLN A 78 1.87 -8.74 -8.24
C GLN A 78 3.15 -8.98 -9.06
N ARG A 79 3.91 -7.93 -9.36
CA ARG A 79 5.20 -8.10 -10.03
C ARG A 79 6.16 -8.87 -9.14
N ASP A 80 6.27 -8.49 -7.88
CA ASP A 80 7.20 -9.10 -6.94
C ASP A 80 6.86 -10.58 -6.70
N SER A 81 5.58 -10.94 -6.58
CA SER A 81 5.15 -12.33 -6.46
C SER A 81 5.45 -13.15 -7.71
N LYS A 82 5.28 -12.57 -8.91
CA LYS A 82 5.65 -13.20 -10.18
C LYS A 82 7.16 -13.44 -10.25
N TYR A 83 7.97 -12.47 -9.85
CA TYR A 83 9.43 -12.63 -9.79
C TYR A 83 9.87 -13.69 -8.77
N ALA A 84 9.24 -13.72 -7.59
CA ALA A 84 9.51 -14.75 -6.58
C ALA A 84 9.17 -16.16 -7.10
N SER A 85 8.04 -16.31 -7.80
CA SER A 85 7.66 -17.57 -8.44
C SER A 85 8.67 -18.01 -9.50
N ILE A 86 9.10 -17.11 -10.39
CA ILE A 86 10.12 -17.41 -11.41
C ILE A 86 11.47 -17.78 -10.78
N ARG A 87 11.87 -17.09 -9.70
CA ARG A 87 13.10 -17.44 -8.96
C ARG A 87 12.99 -18.84 -8.32
N GLY A 88 11.83 -19.19 -7.78
CA GLY A 88 11.56 -20.55 -7.30
C GLY A 88 11.68 -21.59 -8.42
N VAL A 89 11.09 -21.33 -9.59
CA VAL A 89 11.16 -22.24 -10.76
C VAL A 89 12.60 -22.41 -11.28
N THR A 90 13.39 -21.34 -11.32
CA THR A 90 14.80 -21.40 -11.73
C THR A 90 15.67 -22.11 -10.69
N SER A 91 15.36 -21.99 -9.39
CA SER A 91 16.02 -22.78 -8.34
C SER A 91 15.74 -24.28 -8.45
N ILE A 92 14.51 -24.68 -8.82
CA ILE A 92 14.16 -26.10 -9.00
C ILE A 92 14.81 -26.70 -10.27
N LYS A 93 15.11 -25.87 -11.27
CA LYS A 93 15.74 -26.31 -12.53
C LYS A 93 17.29 -26.32 -12.48
N GLY A 94 17.89 -25.95 -11.34
CA GLY A 94 19.34 -25.84 -11.15
C GLY A 94 20.06 -27.13 -10.74
N ASP A 95 19.36 -28.17 -10.29
CA ASP A 95 19.99 -29.40 -9.79
C ASP A 95 20.22 -30.45 -10.89
N GLY A 96 20.55 -29.99 -12.10
CA GLY A 96 21.10 -30.82 -13.17
C GLY A 96 22.62 -30.90 -13.06
N SER A 97 23.15 -31.37 -11.93
CA SER A 97 24.59 -31.61 -11.76
C SER A 97 25.02 -32.77 -12.65
N ALA A 98 25.85 -32.44 -13.64
CA ALA A 98 26.50 -33.37 -14.53
C ALA A 98 27.30 -34.41 -13.75
N SER A 99 26.95 -35.69 -13.88
CA SER A 99 27.81 -36.82 -13.49
C SER A 99 28.13 -37.66 -14.72
N GLY A 100 28.98 -37.10 -15.58
CA GLY A 100 29.74 -37.86 -16.56
C GLY A 100 31.23 -37.63 -16.30
N ALA A 101 31.90 -38.58 -15.63
CA ALA A 101 33.27 -39.05 -15.91
C ALA A 101 33.91 -39.79 -14.71
N ALA A 102 34.52 -40.95 -15.04
CA ALA A 102 35.68 -41.61 -14.46
C ALA A 102 35.55 -42.58 -13.27
N GLY A 103 35.87 -43.86 -13.55
CA GLY A 103 36.75 -44.69 -12.71
C GLY A 103 36.10 -45.84 -11.93
N PHE A 104 35.97 -47.03 -12.53
CA PHE A 104 36.81 -48.23 -12.36
C PHE A 104 36.34 -49.31 -13.35
#